data_AF-X8BG73-F1
#
_entry.id   AF-X8BG73-F1
#
_cell.length_a   1.000
_cell.length_b   1.000
_cell.length_c   1.000
_cell.angle_alpha   90.00
_cell.angle_beta   90.00
_cell.angle_gamma   90.00
#
_symmetry.space_group_name_H-M   'P 1'
#
loop_
_entity.id
_entity.type
_entity.pdbx_description
1 polymer ?
#
loop_
_entity_poly.entity_id
_entity_poly.type
_entity_poly.pdbx_seq_one_letter_code
_entity_poly.pdbx_strand_id
1 'polypeptide(L)' 'MYGKTLYKDGVTAIIYRDSDYPNLGIARLYGQCRNMSNHRTDMTAWTDTSDQFAQAR' A
#
# COMPACT_ATOMS: atom_id res chain seq x y z
N MET A 1 -0.02 19.85 1.54
CA MET A 1 -0.46 18.44 1.64
C MET A 1 0.75 17.61 2.07
N TYR A 2 0.63 16.75 3.08
CA TYR A 2 1.73 15.92 3.58
C TYR A 2 1.61 14.52 2.97
N GLY A 3 2.68 14.06 2.33
CA GLY A 3 2.81 12.70 1.83
C GLY A 3 4.26 12.25 1.98
N LYS A 4 4.47 10.96 2.27
CA LYS A 4 5.82 10.41 2.49
C LYS A 4 5.95 9.08 1.76
N THR A 5 7.07 8.94 1.06
CA THR A 5 7.52 7.66 0.51
C THR A 5 8.58 7.07 1.43
N LEU A 6 8.42 5.81 1.80
CA LEU A 6 9.37 5.04 2.61
C LEU A 6 9.81 3.82 1.82
N TYR A 7 11.04 3.37 2.05
CA TYR A 7 11.59 2.16 1.45
C TYR A 7 12.33 1.35 2.50
N LYS A 8 12.07 0.04 2.55
CA LYS A 8 12.78 -0.91 3.41
C LYS A 8 12.70 -2.31 2.81
N ASP A 9 13.82 -3.02 2.76
CA ASP A 9 13.90 -4.45 2.40
C ASP A 9 13.15 -4.84 1.11
N GLY A 10 13.25 -4.00 0.07
CA GLY A 10 12.57 -4.24 -1.21
C GLY A 10 11.08 -3.92 -1.22
N VAL A 11 10.53 -3.33 -0.16
CA VAL A 11 9.15 -2.86 -0.06
C VAL A 11 9.13 -1.33 -0.07
N THR A 12 8.25 -0.75 -0.89
CA THR A 12 7.97 0.68 -0.95
C THR A 12 6.62 0.97 -0.32
N ALA A 13 6.56 1.94 0.60
CA ALA A 13 5.31 2.44 1.16
C ALA A 13 5.08 3.90 0.72
N ILE A 14 3.86 4.21 0.28
CA ILE A 14 3.43 5.58 -0.01
C ILE A 14 2.29 5.91 0.95
N ILE A 15 2.49 6.94 1.78
CA ILE A 15 1.52 7.37 2.79
C ILE A 15 1.06 8.78 2.43
N TYR A 16 -0.25 8.97 2.30
CA TYR A 16 -0.85 10.26 1.94
C TYR A 16 -2.27 10.39 2.50
N ARG A 17 -2.78 11.63 2.60
CA ARG A 17 -4.17 11.90 2.97
C ARG A 17 -5.09 11.63 1.78
N ASP A 18 -6.22 10.97 2.02
CA ASP A 18 -7.24 10.79 1.00
C ASP A 18 -7.80 12.14 0.53
N SER A 19 -7.98 12.31 -0.78
CA SER A 19 -8.45 13.57 -1.36
C SER A 19 -9.96 13.79 -1.16
N ASP A 20 -10.71 12.70 -1.12
CA ASP A 20 -12.17 12.71 -1.07
C ASP A 20 -12.65 12.67 0.38
N TYR A 21 -11.85 12.05 1.25
CA TYR A 21 -12.10 11.93 2.69
C TYR A 21 -10.92 12.49 3.51
N PRO A 22 -10.88 13.81 3.79
CA PRO A 22 -9.72 14.46 4.41
C PRO A 22 -9.34 13.95 5.81
N ASN A 23 -10.26 13.24 6.47
CA ASN A 23 -10.06 12.63 7.78
C ASN A 23 -9.46 11.21 7.69
N LEU A 24 -9.23 10.69 6.48
CA LEU A 24 -8.65 9.37 6.23
C LEU A 24 -7.21 9.48 5.68
N GLY A 25 -6.37 8.57 6.14
CA GLY A 25 -5.03 8.35 5.60
C GLY A 25 -4.99 7.07 4.79
N ILE A 26 -4.29 7.11 3.66
CA ILE A 26 -4.04 5.95 2.80
C ILE A 26 -2.57 5.55 2.94
N ALA A 27 -2.33 4.25 3.12
CA ALA A 27 -1.02 3.63 3.00
C ALA A 27 -1.06 2.58 1.89
N ARG A 28 -0.27 2.77 0.82
CA ARG A 28 -0.09 1.76 -0.24
C ARG A 28 1.27 1.10 -0.10
N LEU A 29 1.27 -0.23 -0.03
CA LEU A 29 2.48 -1.04 0.07
C LEU A 29 2.72 -1.78 -1.23
N TYR A 30 3.93 -1.64 -1.77
CA TYR A 30 4.39 -2.32 -2.97
C TYR A 30 5.58 -3.21 -2.61
N GLY A 31 5.37 -4.51 -2.59
CA GLY A 31 6.43 -5.49 -2.40
C GLY A 31 7.07 -5.95 -3.72
N GLN A 32 8.11 -6.76 -3.62
CA GLN A 32 8.72 -7.40 -4.78
C GLN A 32 7.73 -8.38 -5.43
N CYS A 33 7.49 -8.21 -6.73
CA CYS A 33 6.80 -9.22 -7.53
C CYS A 33 7.76 -10.39 -7.77
N ARG A 34 7.61 -11.47 -6.98
CA ARG A 34 8.45 -12.68 -7.13
C ARG A 34 7.95 -13.63 -8.21
N ASN A 35 6.71 -13.44 -8.68
CA ASN A 35 6.17 -14.15 -9.82
C ASN A 35 6.26 -13.28 -11.07
N MET A 36 7.27 -13.53 -11.90
CA MET A 36 7.54 -12.78 -13.14
C MET A 36 6.71 -13.27 -14.34
N SER A 37 5.74 -14.16 -14.11
CA SER A 37 4.84 -14.64 -15.15
C SER A 37 4.00 -13.48 -15.70
N ASN A 38 3.44 -13.64 -16.90
CA ASN A 38 2.64 -12.59 -17.53
C ASN A 38 1.30 -12.39 -16.80
N HIS A 39 1.24 -11.44 -15.86
CA HIS A 39 0.05 -11.12 -15.05
C HIS A 39 -0.82 -9.99 -15.65
N ARG A 40 -0.65 -9.69 -16.94
CA ARG A 40 -1.29 -8.51 -17.57
C ARG A 40 -2.82 -8.54 -17.56
N THR A 41 -3.40 -9.73 -17.45
CA THR A 41 -4.85 -9.96 -17.41
C THR A 41 -5.34 -10.35 -16.03
N ASP A 42 -4.44 -10.43 -15.04
CA ASP A 42 -4.84 -10.74 -13.68
C ASP A 42 -5.64 -9.56 -13.16
N MET A 43 -6.74 -9.88 -12.49
CA MET A 43 -7.40 -8.89 -11.65
C MET A 43 -6.35 -8.43 -10.64
N THR A 44 -6.07 -7.12 -10.55
CA THR A 44 -5.17 -6.58 -9.52
C THR A 44 -5.77 -6.90 -8.15
N ALA A 45 -5.34 -8.02 -7.57
CA ALA A 45 -5.77 -8.48 -6.27
C ALA A 45 -4.98 -7.70 -5.23
N TRP A 46 -5.58 -6.62 -4.74
CA TRP A 46 -5.12 -5.98 -3.52
C TRP A 46 -5.57 -6.86 -2.35
N THR A 47 -4.62 -7.32 -1.55
CA THR A 47 -4.95 -7.91 -0.25
C THR A 47 -5.16 -6.77 0.73
N ASP A 48 -6.36 -6.69 1.31
CA ASP A 48 -6.58 -5.81 2.46
C ASP A 48 -5.85 -6.40 3.66
N THR A 49 -4.95 -5.63 4.25
CA THR A 49 -4.20 -5.99 5.46
C THR A 49 -4.46 -4.99 6.60
N SER A 50 -5.55 -4.22 6.51
CA SER A 50 -5.90 -3.22 7.53
C SER A 50 -6.11 -3.84 8.91
N ASP A 51 -6.54 -5.11 8.95
CA ASP A 51 -6.68 -5.93 10.15
C ASP A 51 -5.33 -6.30 10.80
N GLN A 52 -4.24 -6.39 10.02
CA GLN A 52 -2.89 -6.65 10.50
C GLN A 52 -2.26 -5.43 11.19
N PHE A 53 -2.83 -4.25 11.00
CA PHE A 53 -2.43 -3.01 11.67
C PHE A 53 -3.35 -2.66 12.85
N ALA A 54 -4.27 -3.56 13.24
CA ALA A 54 -5.15 -3.38 14.37
C ALA A 54 -4.39 -3.51 15.71
N GLN A 55 -3.71 -2.41 16.07
CA GLN A 55 -3.47 -1.85 17.42
C GLN A 55 -2.15 -1.07 17.42
N ALA A 56 -2.14 0.11 16.82
CA ALA A 56 -1.28 1.17 17.32
C ALA A 56 -1.98 1.75 18.55
N ARG A 57 -1.53 1.34 19.74
CA ARG A 57 -1.98 1.89 21.02
C ARG A 57 -1.37 3.28 21.23
#